data_AF-A0A958DEN3-F1
#
_entry.id   AF-A0A958DEN3-F1
#
_cell.length_a   1.000
_cell.length_b   1.000
_cell.length_c   1.000
_cell.angle_alpha   90.00
_cell.angle_beta   90.00
_cell.angle_gamma   90.00
#
_symmetry.space_group_name_H-M   'P 1'
#
loop_
_entity.id
_entity.type
_entity.pdbx_description
1 polymer ?
#
loop_
_entity_poly.entity_id
_entity_poly.type
_entity_poly.pdbx_seq_one_letter_code
_entity_poly.pdbx_strand_id
1 'polypeptide(L)'
;ALRQQLARQIAAQKFLQYQFYKQWQDLKRYANERGVQIMGDIPIYITLDSAEVWANQEAFCLDEDGNPTIVAGVPPDYFSKTGQLWGNPIYDWEVMHRDGYRWWAERVRVTLESVDLVRIDHFRG
;
A
#
# COMPACT_ATOMS: atom_id res chain seq x y z
N ALA A 1 -15.34 17.24 16.06
CA ALA A 1 -16.72 17.24 15.55
C ALA A 1 -16.99 16.04 14.63
N LEU A 2 -16.37 15.94 13.43
CA LEU A 2 -16.62 14.85 12.47
C LEU A 2 -16.36 13.43 13.02
N ARG A 3 -15.25 13.23 13.76
CA ARG A 3 -14.94 11.91 14.36
C ARG A 3 -16.01 11.41 15.33
N GLN A 4 -16.68 12.31 16.05
CA GLN A 4 -17.78 11.96 16.96
C GLN A 4 -19.06 11.67 16.17
N GLN A 5 -19.36 12.47 15.14
CA GLN A 5 -20.50 12.24 14.24
C GLN A 5 -20.38 10.90 13.50
N LEU A 6 -19.17 10.54 13.07
CA LEU A 6 -18.90 9.31 12.33
C LEU A 6 -18.44 8.13 13.21
N ALA A 7 -18.54 8.24 14.54
CA ALA A 7 -17.97 7.28 15.46
C ALA A 7 -18.46 5.84 15.20
N ARG A 8 -19.74 5.68 14.84
CA ARG A 8 -20.32 4.37 14.52
C ARG A 8 -19.75 3.79 13.22
N GLN A 9 -19.60 4.60 12.15
CA GLN A 9 -19.01 4.10 10.90
C GLN A 9 -17.53 3.74 11.10
N ILE A 10 -16.77 4.56 11.83
CA ILE A 10 -15.37 4.28 12.16
C ILE A 10 -15.26 2.98 12.95
N ALA A 11 -16.12 2.79 13.97
CA ALA A 11 -16.16 1.55 14.74
C ALA A 11 -16.52 0.33 13.88
N ALA A 12 -17.45 0.47 12.95
CA ALA A 12 -17.80 -0.60 12.02
C ALA A 12 -16.61 -0.99 11.12
N GLN A 13 -15.90 -0.01 10.54
CA GLN A 13 -14.71 -0.28 9.73
C GLN A 13 -13.62 -0.98 10.55
N LYS A 14 -13.36 -0.52 11.77
CA LYS A 14 -12.42 -1.17 12.69
C LYS A 14 -12.82 -2.61 13.02
N PHE A 15 -14.11 -2.85 13.23
CA PHE A 15 -14.62 -4.19 13.50
C PHE A 15 -14.45 -5.11 12.29
N LEU A 16 -14.68 -4.63 11.07
CA LEU A 16 -14.42 -5.40 9.85
C LEU A 16 -12.94 -5.78 9.73
N GLN A 17 -12.04 -4.82 9.97
CA GLN A 17 -10.59 -5.10 9.98
C GLN A 17 -10.23 -6.11 11.08
N TYR A 18 -10.76 -5.97 12.30
CA TYR A 18 -10.56 -6.94 13.38
C TYR A 18 -10.98 -8.36 12.96
N GLN A 19 -12.16 -8.51 12.36
CA GLN A 19 -12.67 -9.81 11.92
C GLN A 19 -11.78 -10.41 10.82
N PHE A 20 -11.34 -9.61 9.86
CA PHE A 20 -10.41 -10.04 8.81
C PHE A 20 -9.10 -10.54 9.41
N TYR A 21 -8.42 -9.72 10.21
CA TYR A 21 -7.13 -10.10 10.80
C TYR A 21 -7.25 -11.31 11.71
N LYS A 22 -8.33 -11.43 12.50
CA LYS A 22 -8.56 -12.61 13.33
C LYS A 22 -8.61 -13.90 12.49
N GLN A 23 -9.45 -13.92 11.46
CA GLN A 23 -9.62 -15.10 10.61
C GLN A 23 -8.35 -15.40 9.80
N TRP A 24 -7.70 -14.37 9.29
CA TRP A 24 -6.47 -14.51 8.51
C TRP A 24 -5.32 -15.07 9.35
N GLN A 25 -5.15 -14.59 10.59
CA GLN A 25 -4.13 -15.10 11.51
C GLN A 25 -4.40 -16.55 11.93
N ASP A 26 -5.66 -16.94 12.09
CA ASP A 26 -6.03 -18.34 12.35
C ASP A 26 -5.66 -19.25 11.18
N LEU A 27 -5.90 -18.80 9.94
CA LEU A 27 -5.50 -19.51 8.72
C LEU A 27 -3.97 -19.61 8.58
N LYS A 28 -3.26 -18.49 8.73
CA LYS A 28 -1.79 -18.44 8.66
C LYS A 28 -1.16 -19.36 9.69
N ARG A 29 -1.64 -19.33 10.93
CA ARG A 29 -1.16 -20.22 11.99
C ARG A 29 -1.36 -21.69 11.62
N TYR A 30 -2.55 -22.05 11.12
CA TYR A 30 -2.83 -23.42 10.68
C TYR A 30 -1.89 -23.91 9.56
N ALA A 31 -1.59 -23.03 8.59
CA ALA A 31 -0.65 -23.30 7.50
C ALA A 31 0.78 -23.46 8.02
N ASN A 32 1.24 -22.53 8.87
CA ASN A 32 2.60 -22.51 9.41
C ASN A 32 2.88 -23.73 10.31
N GLU A 33 1.89 -24.16 11.10
CA GLU A 33 1.97 -25.40 11.91
C GLU A 33 2.19 -26.67 11.05
N ARG A 34 1.91 -26.59 9.74
CA ARG A 34 2.12 -27.67 8.76
C ARG A 34 3.34 -27.44 7.87
N GLY A 35 4.16 -26.45 8.19
CA GLY A 35 5.34 -26.09 7.39
C GLY A 35 5.00 -25.43 6.05
N VAL A 36 3.76 -24.95 5.86
CA VAL A 36 3.36 -24.18 4.67
C VAL A 36 3.55 -22.70 4.96
N GLN A 37 4.35 -22.02 4.14
CA GLN A 37 4.54 -20.57 4.20
C GLN A 37 3.58 -19.85 3.23
N ILE A 38 3.08 -18.69 3.64
CA ILE A 38 2.25 -17.83 2.81
C ILE A 38 3.11 -16.74 2.18
N MET A 39 3.09 -16.67 0.85
CA MET A 39 3.72 -15.59 0.08
C MET A 39 2.67 -14.55 -0.28
N GLY A 40 2.82 -13.34 0.25
CA GLY A 40 2.03 -12.16 -0.11
C GLY A 40 2.64 -11.37 -1.24
N ASP A 41 1.97 -10.28 -1.59
CA ASP A 41 2.31 -9.43 -2.72
C ASP A 41 1.99 -7.97 -2.39
N ILE A 42 2.96 -7.08 -2.59
CA ILE A 42 2.82 -5.64 -2.41
C ILE A 42 2.95 -4.98 -3.79
N PRO A 43 1.91 -4.29 -4.30
CA PRO A 43 2.06 -3.45 -5.49
C PRO A 43 3.04 -2.31 -5.19
N ILE A 44 4.02 -2.02 -6.06
CA ILE A 44 4.97 -0.93 -5.76
C ILE A 44 4.24 0.39 -5.55
N TYR A 45 3.29 0.74 -6.42
CA TYR A 45 2.50 1.97 -6.31
C TYR A 45 1.13 1.70 -5.67
N ILE A 46 0.57 2.75 -5.06
CA ILE A 46 -0.78 2.74 -4.48
C ILE A 46 -1.72 3.64 -5.27
N THR A 47 -3.04 3.52 -5.08
CA THR A 47 -4.01 4.36 -5.76
C THR A 47 -4.07 5.76 -5.15
N LEU A 48 -4.37 6.78 -5.96
CA LEU A 48 -4.58 8.15 -5.49
C LEU A 48 -5.71 8.21 -4.44
N ASP A 49 -6.82 7.54 -4.71
CA ASP A 49 -7.93 7.39 -3.77
C ASP A 49 -7.61 6.28 -2.76
N SER A 50 -6.69 6.56 -1.84
CA SER A 50 -6.32 5.68 -0.73
C SER A 50 -6.12 6.48 0.56
N ALA A 51 -6.32 5.80 1.69
CA ALA A 51 -6.12 6.43 3.00
C ALA A 51 -4.66 6.85 3.20
N GLU A 52 -3.71 6.10 2.65
CA GLU A 52 -2.28 6.37 2.74
C GLU A 52 -1.90 7.64 1.97
N VAL A 53 -2.37 7.85 0.74
CA VAL A 53 -2.12 9.10 -0.01
C VAL A 53 -2.82 10.27 0.68
N TRP A 54 -4.07 10.10 1.10
CA TRP A 54 -4.81 11.15 1.80
C TRP A 54 -4.13 11.60 3.09
N ALA A 55 -3.61 10.68 3.89
CA ALA A 55 -3.03 10.97 5.19
C ALA A 55 -1.53 11.34 5.16
N ASN A 56 -0.82 11.08 4.06
CA ASN A 56 0.63 11.29 3.93
C ASN A 56 0.98 11.95 2.59
N GLN A 57 0.27 13.03 2.23
CA GLN A 57 0.40 13.67 0.92
C GLN A 57 1.85 14.06 0.59
N GLU A 58 2.64 14.45 1.59
CA GLU A 58 4.05 14.82 1.44
C GLU A 58 4.95 13.69 0.95
N ALA A 59 4.52 12.43 1.09
CA ALA A 59 5.26 11.26 0.61
C ALA A 59 5.08 11.02 -0.91
N PHE A 60 4.24 11.82 -1.58
CA PHE A 60 3.87 11.66 -2.98
C PHE A 60 4.04 12.98 -3.76
N CYS A 61 4.30 12.86 -5.06
CA CYS A 61 4.41 14.01 -5.95
C CYS A 61 3.03 14.58 -6.32
N LEU A 62 2.45 15.36 -5.41
CA LEU A 62 1.14 15.99 -5.54
C LEU A 62 1.24 17.52 -5.63
N ASP A 63 0.25 18.17 -6.24
CA ASP A 63 0.06 19.62 -6.18
C ASP A 63 -0.68 20.05 -4.90
N GLU A 64 -0.89 21.36 -4.73
CA GLU A 64 -1.55 21.94 -3.54
C GLU A 64 -3.02 21.49 -3.39
N ASP A 65 -3.65 21.05 -4.48
CA ASP A 65 -5.01 20.52 -4.49
C ASP A 65 -5.06 19.00 -4.27
N GLY A 66 -3.90 18.34 -4.15
CA GLY A 66 -3.76 16.91 -3.95
C GLY A 66 -3.81 16.08 -5.24
N ASN A 67 -3.70 16.69 -6.42
CA ASN A 67 -3.64 15.97 -7.69
C ASN A 67 -2.21 15.52 -8.00
N PRO A 68 -2.02 14.34 -8.63
CA PRO A 68 -0.69 13.90 -9.06
C PRO A 68 -0.09 14.84 -10.10
N THR A 69 1.12 15.33 -9.83
CA THR A 69 1.90 16.11 -10.82
C THR A 69 2.58 15.20 -11.85
N ILE A 70 2.92 13.99 -11.42
CA ILE A 70 3.44 12.89 -12.25
C ILE A 70 2.75 11.59 -11.84
N VAL A 71 2.59 10.68 -12.80
CA VAL A 71 1.93 9.39 -12.59
C VAL A 71 2.75 8.23 -13.11
N ALA A 72 2.52 7.06 -12.53
CA ALA A 72 3.19 5.83 -12.88
C ALA A 72 2.79 5.29 -14.26
N GLY A 73 3.73 4.57 -14.86
CA GLY A 73 3.56 3.86 -16.12
C GLY A 73 4.86 3.17 -16.53
N VAL A 74 4.84 2.56 -17.70
CA VAL A 74 6.02 2.00 -18.36
C VAL A 74 6.14 2.58 -19.77
N PRO A 75 7.38 2.83 -20.25
CA PRO A 75 7.59 3.36 -21.59
C PRO A 75 7.21 2.33 -22.67
N PRO A 76 7.08 2.75 -23.93
CA PRO A 76 7.04 1.84 -25.06
C PRO A 76 8.20 0.85 -25.09
N ASP A 77 7.91 -0.37 -25.54
CA ASP A 77 8.89 -1.42 -25.78
C ASP A 77 8.48 -2.27 -27.00
N TYR A 78 9.21 -3.36 -27.25
CA TYR A 78 8.94 -4.25 -28.38
C TYR A 78 7.63 -5.04 -28.25
N PHE A 79 7.02 -5.09 -27.06
CA PHE A 79 5.71 -5.69 -26.80
C PHE A 79 4.56 -4.67 -26.87
N SER A 80 4.80 -3.40 -26.50
CA SER A 80 3.82 -2.32 -26.52
C SER A 80 4.37 -1.05 -27.15
N LYS A 81 3.82 -0.66 -28.30
CA LYS A 81 4.23 0.57 -29.03
C LYS A 81 3.95 1.87 -28.28
N THR A 82 3.02 1.87 -27.32
CA THR A 82 2.61 3.08 -26.58
C THR A 82 2.99 3.02 -25.10
N GLY A 83 3.59 1.92 -24.64
CA GLY A 83 3.80 1.69 -23.22
C GLY A 83 2.47 1.51 -22.49
N GLN A 84 2.44 1.85 -21.20
CA GLN A 84 1.25 1.81 -20.37
C GLN A 84 1.25 2.99 -19.40
N LEU A 85 0.10 3.64 -19.25
CA LEU A 85 -0.13 4.69 -18.26
C LEU A 85 -1.03 4.11 -17.16
N TRP A 86 -0.49 3.96 -15.96
CA TRP A 86 -1.23 3.32 -14.85
C TRP A 86 -1.99 4.33 -13.99
N GLY A 87 -1.48 5.57 -13.91
CA GLY A 87 -2.19 6.68 -13.25
C GLY A 87 -1.98 6.76 -11.73
N ASN A 88 -1.20 5.86 -11.13
CA ASN A 88 -0.86 5.94 -9.71
C ASN A 88 0.03 7.17 -9.42
N PRO A 89 -0.12 7.85 -8.27
CA PRO A 89 0.85 8.85 -7.84
C PRO A 89 2.22 8.22 -7.63
N ILE A 90 3.27 9.00 -7.93
CA ILE A 90 4.66 8.62 -7.69
C ILE A 90 5.10 9.10 -6.30
N TYR A 91 6.00 8.34 -5.67
CA TYR A 91 6.62 8.70 -4.41
C TYR A 91 7.57 9.88 -4.56
N ASP A 92 7.54 10.78 -3.58
CA ASP A 92 8.66 11.70 -3.39
C ASP A 92 9.77 10.97 -2.63
N TRP A 93 10.67 10.34 -3.40
CA TRP A 93 11.79 9.56 -2.85
C TRP A 93 12.77 10.40 -2.04
N GLU A 94 12.88 11.71 -2.31
CA GLU A 94 13.73 12.61 -1.53
C GLU A 94 13.13 12.85 -0.14
N VAL A 95 11.81 13.03 -0.05
CA VAL A 95 11.10 13.10 1.24
C VAL A 95 11.26 11.80 2.01
N MET A 96 11.06 10.64 1.35
CA MET A 96 11.22 9.34 2.01
C MET A 96 12.65 9.08 2.47
N HIS A 97 13.66 9.46 1.69
CA HIS A 97 15.05 9.29 2.07
C HIS A 97 15.39 10.08 3.35
N ARG A 98 14.83 11.28 3.54
CA ARG A 98 15.08 12.13 4.71
C ARG A 98 14.60 11.52 6.03
N ASP A 99 13.55 10.70 6.02
CA ASP A 99 13.02 10.04 7.21
C ASP A 99 13.43 8.56 7.33
N GLY A 100 14.39 8.12 6.51
CA GLY A 100 14.92 6.77 6.53
C GLY A 100 13.95 5.73 5.94
N TYR A 101 13.12 6.14 4.97
CA TYR A 101 12.14 5.30 4.29
C TYR A 101 11.09 4.71 5.25
N ARG A 102 10.73 5.45 6.30
CA ARG A 102 9.86 4.95 7.37
C ARG A 102 8.51 4.45 6.86
N TRP A 103 7.93 5.13 5.88
CA TRP A 103 6.66 4.72 5.26
C TRP A 103 6.76 3.33 4.63
N TRP A 104 7.82 3.08 3.86
CA TRP A 104 8.07 1.78 3.23
C TRP A 104 8.41 0.69 4.25
N ALA A 105 9.22 1.02 5.26
CA ALA A 105 9.55 0.10 6.33
C ALA A 105 8.29 -0.38 7.08
N GLU A 106 7.39 0.56 7.41
CA GLU A 106 6.13 0.22 8.08
C GLU A 106 5.20 -0.60 7.19
N ARG A 107 5.10 -0.26 5.91
CA ARG A 107 4.31 -1.01 4.92
C ARG A 107 4.76 -2.47 4.81
N VAL A 108 6.07 -2.71 4.73
CA VAL A 108 6.65 -4.07 4.71
C VAL A 108 6.41 -4.77 6.03
N ARG A 109 6.65 -4.08 7.16
CA ARG A 109 6.46 -4.63 8.51
C ARG A 109 5.03 -5.13 8.73
N VAL A 110 4.03 -4.30 8.43
CA VAL A 110 2.60 -4.66 8.58
C VAL A 110 2.22 -5.80 7.62
N THR A 111 2.74 -5.80 6.39
CA THR A 111 2.46 -6.89 5.46
C THR A 111 2.99 -8.22 5.98
N LEU A 112 4.20 -8.24 6.54
CA LEU A 112 4.81 -9.43 7.14
C LEU A 112 4.12 -9.90 8.44
N GLU A 113 3.25 -9.11 9.05
CA GLU A 113 2.35 -9.63 10.09
C GLU A 113 1.35 -10.62 9.50
N SER A 114 0.93 -10.41 8.25
CA SER A 114 -0.08 -11.21 7.54
C SER A 114 0.51 -12.33 6.69
N VAL A 115 1.77 -12.26 6.27
CA VAL A 115 2.39 -13.26 5.39
C VAL A 115 3.83 -13.57 5.82
N ASP A 116 4.40 -14.68 5.37
CA ASP A 116 5.76 -15.07 5.75
C ASP A 116 6.82 -14.52 4.78
N LEU A 117 6.43 -14.31 3.53
CA LEU A 117 7.27 -13.81 2.44
C LEU A 117 6.48 -12.76 1.65
N VAL A 118 7.16 -11.79 1.06
CA VAL A 118 6.54 -10.73 0.27
C VAL A 118 7.21 -10.62 -1.09
N ARG A 119 6.40 -10.66 -2.15
CA ARG A 119 6.78 -10.16 -3.47
C ARG A 119 6.54 -8.65 -3.51
N ILE A 120 7.50 -7.91 -4.05
CA ILE A 120 7.28 -6.52 -4.44
C ILE A 120 7.05 -6.53 -5.96
N ASP A 121 5.82 -6.25 -6.36
CA ASP A 121 5.46 -6.11 -7.76
C ASP A 121 6.20 -4.93 -8.40
N HIS A 122 6.57 -5.03 -9.66
CA HIS A 122 7.32 -4.00 -10.40
C HIS A 122 8.57 -3.48 -9.66
N PHE A 123 9.34 -4.39 -9.05
CA PHE A 123 10.57 -4.09 -8.28
C PHE A 123 11.61 -3.20 -8.97
N ARG A 124 11.57 -3.09 -10.30
CA ARG A 124 12.49 -2.24 -11.07
C ARG A 124 12.23 -0.73 -10.95
N GLY A 125 11.09 -0.35 -10.36
CA GLY A 125 10.60 1.02 -10.27
C GLY A 125 11.21 1.82 -9.13
#